data_AF-A0A3B9AR10-F1
#
_entry.id   AF-A0A3B9AR10-F1
#
_cell.length_a   1.000
_cell.length_b   1.000
_cell.length_c   1.000
_cell.angle_alpha   90.00
_cell.angle_beta   90.00
_cell.angle_gamma   90.00
#
_symmetry.space_group_name_H-M   'P 1'
#
loop_
_entity.id
_entity.type
_entity.pdbx_description
1 polymer ?
#
loop_
_entity_poly.entity_id
_entity_poly.type
_entity_poly.pdbx_seq_one_letter_code
_entity_poly.pdbx_strand_id
1 'polypeptide(L)'
;MRNTPLFIRLAIFSTVLTISLLVSQDLNAQSTSKARYNSATKVLSLDEGAPFGYQYHLDISAMGFASKEKADLFFSGLTTELVSFQINFEKKDAAVLLNILSKPDWKAQEWNTYLATLPKL
;
A
#
# COMPACT_ATOMS: atom_id res chain seq x y z
N MET A 1 29.91 -74.61 -24.75
CA MET A 1 30.03 -74.95 -23.31
C MET A 1 30.22 -73.66 -22.52
N ARG A 2 29.46 -73.50 -21.42
CA ARG A 2 29.53 -72.46 -20.36
C ARG A 2 29.09 -71.05 -20.79
N ASN A 3 28.03 -70.43 -20.28
CA ASN A 3 27.47 -70.22 -18.93
C ASN A 3 27.54 -68.69 -18.65
N THR A 4 26.42 -67.97 -18.74
CA THR A 4 26.11 -66.86 -17.81
C THR A 4 25.99 -67.44 -16.39
N PRO A 5 26.19 -66.71 -15.27
CA PRO A 5 25.83 -65.30 -14.98
C PRO A 5 26.94 -64.56 -14.15
N LEU A 6 26.84 -63.32 -13.67
CA LEU A 6 26.13 -62.94 -12.44
C LEU A 6 26.45 -61.46 -12.10
N PHE A 7 25.39 -60.72 -11.77
CA PHE A 7 25.25 -59.50 -10.97
C PHE A 7 26.46 -59.03 -10.15
N ILE A 8 26.69 -57.71 -10.10
CA ILE A 8 26.79 -56.93 -8.84
C ILE A 8 26.48 -55.46 -9.12
N ARG A 9 25.60 -54.93 -8.28
CA ARG A 9 25.10 -53.56 -8.19
C ARG A 9 26.20 -52.63 -7.67
N LEU A 10 26.25 -51.39 -8.17
CA LEU A 10 26.64 -50.28 -7.30
C LEU A 10 25.90 -49.00 -7.70
N ALA A 11 24.91 -48.68 -6.88
CA ALA A 11 24.18 -47.43 -6.89
C ALA A 11 25.12 -46.31 -6.45
N ILE A 12 25.21 -45.24 -7.24
CA ILE A 12 25.64 -43.94 -6.72
C ILE A 12 24.60 -42.93 -7.20
N PHE A 13 23.48 -42.88 -6.47
CA PHE A 13 22.63 -41.70 -6.46
C PHE A 13 23.48 -40.56 -5.89
N SER A 14 24.03 -39.72 -6.78
CA SER A 14 24.65 -38.46 -6.37
C SER A 14 23.53 -37.50 -5.97
N THR A 15 23.15 -37.54 -4.70
CA THR A 15 22.30 -36.53 -4.08
C THR A 15 23.13 -35.27 -3.89
N VAL A 16 23.19 -34.43 -4.93
CA VAL A 16 23.62 -33.04 -4.76
C VAL A 16 22.47 -32.31 -4.08
N LEU A 17 22.46 -32.37 -2.75
CA LEU A 17 21.56 -31.59 -1.91
C LEU A 17 22.01 -30.12 -2.00
N THR A 18 21.43 -29.39 -2.94
CA THR A 18 21.55 -27.94 -3.02
C THR A 18 20.98 -27.34 -1.75
N ILE A 19 21.86 -26.74 -0.94
CA ILE A 19 21.46 -25.86 0.16
C ILE A 19 20.82 -24.63 -0.49
N SER A 20 19.49 -24.64 -0.60
CA SER A 20 18.73 -23.43 -0.91
C SER A 20 18.96 -22.45 0.23
N LEU A 21 19.87 -21.48 0.03
CA LEU A 21 19.88 -20.26 0.82
C LEU A 21 18.48 -19.66 0.71
N LEU A 22 17.70 -19.79 1.78
CA LEU A 22 16.59 -18.90 2.06
C LEU A 22 17.21 -17.52 2.23
N VAL A 23 17.38 -16.81 1.12
CA VAL A 23 17.38 -15.35 1.16
C VAL A 23 16.04 -15.01 1.78
N SER A 24 16.08 -14.55 3.02
CA SER A 24 14.98 -13.84 3.64
C SER A 24 14.62 -12.72 2.67
N GLN A 25 13.66 -12.98 1.81
CA GLN A 25 12.92 -11.92 1.15
C GLN A 25 12.26 -11.25 2.34
N ASP A 26 12.82 -10.13 2.78
CA ASP A 26 12.07 -9.15 3.53
C ASP A 26 10.74 -9.05 2.79
N LEU A 27 9.71 -9.61 3.42
CA LEU A 27 8.34 -9.34 3.08
C LEU A 27 8.27 -7.83 3.16
N ASN A 28 8.42 -7.19 2.00
CA ASN A 28 8.05 -5.82 1.76
C ASN A 28 6.54 -5.84 2.01
N ALA A 29 6.15 -5.81 3.29
CA ALA A 29 4.85 -5.37 3.72
C ALA A 29 4.70 -4.07 2.96
N GLN A 30 3.86 -4.09 1.91
CA GLN A 30 3.64 -2.98 1.01
C GLN A 30 3.65 -1.74 1.88
N SER A 31 4.70 -0.93 1.77
CA SER A 31 4.82 0.30 2.54
C SER A 31 3.63 1.12 2.11
N THR A 32 2.56 1.00 2.89
CA THR A 32 1.24 1.41 2.46
C THR A 32 1.31 2.90 2.65
N SER A 33 1.46 3.64 1.55
CA SER A 33 1.64 5.08 1.60
C SER A 33 0.51 5.65 2.45
N LYS A 34 0.86 6.35 3.53
CA LYS A 34 -0.12 6.82 4.52
C LYS A 34 -0.46 8.27 4.26
N ALA A 35 -1.73 8.61 4.39
CA ALA A 35 -2.18 9.97 4.54
C ALA A 35 -2.50 10.23 6.01
N ARG A 36 -2.38 11.48 6.43
CA ARG A 36 -2.67 11.94 7.78
C ARG A 36 -3.57 13.15 7.70
N TYR A 37 -4.55 13.19 8.57
CA TYR A 37 -5.41 14.36 8.73
C TYR A 37 -5.15 14.99 10.09
N ASN A 38 -4.72 16.24 10.09
CA ASN A 38 -4.54 16.99 11.32
C ASN A 38 -5.87 17.66 11.70
N SER A 39 -6.50 17.19 12.77
CA SER A 39 -7.78 17.70 13.25
C SER A 39 -7.73 19.13 13.76
N ALA A 40 -6.56 19.62 14.20
CA ALA A 40 -6.38 20.98 14.68
C ALA A 40 -6.22 21.99 13.52
N THR A 41 -5.45 21.63 12.48
CA THR A 41 -5.22 22.52 11.32
C THR A 41 -6.20 22.28 10.18
N LYS A 42 -6.97 21.18 10.23
CA LYS A 42 -7.89 20.72 9.17
C LYS A 42 -7.19 20.46 7.83
N VAL A 43 -5.93 20.00 7.90
CA VAL A 43 -5.09 19.75 6.72
C VAL A 43 -4.88 18.25 6.53
N LEU A 44 -5.07 17.80 5.30
CA LEU A 44 -4.67 16.48 4.82
C LEU A 44 -3.23 16.54 4.30
N SER A 45 -2.41 15.56 4.65
CA SER A 45 -1.05 15.41 4.13
C SER A 45 -0.70 13.95 3.85
N LEU A 46 0.22 13.74 2.94
CA LEU A 46 0.80 12.47 2.52
C LEU A 46 2.13 12.26 3.25
N ASP A 47 2.45 11.01 3.56
CA ASP A 47 3.74 10.64 4.11
C ASP A 47 4.84 10.76 3.03
N GLU A 48 5.73 11.74 3.19
CA GLU A 48 6.84 12.01 2.28
C GLU A 48 8.00 11.00 2.45
N GLY A 49 8.03 10.25 3.56
CA GLY A 49 9.06 9.23 3.83
C GLY A 49 8.75 7.87 3.21
N ALA A 50 7.53 7.66 2.70
CA ALA A 50 7.10 6.43 2.05
C ALA A 50 7.24 6.52 0.52
N PRO A 51 7.28 5.39 -0.21
CA PRO A 51 7.19 5.40 -1.67
C PRO A 51 5.98 6.21 -2.14
N PHE A 52 6.21 7.13 -3.08
CA PHE A 52 5.13 7.90 -3.70
C PHE A 52 4.20 6.97 -4.47
N GLY A 53 2.90 7.10 -4.21
CA GLY A 53 1.85 6.28 -4.81
C GLY A 53 0.71 7.13 -5.35
N TYR A 54 -0.23 6.49 -6.04
CA TYR A 54 -1.49 7.14 -6.45
C TYR A 54 -2.61 6.93 -5.41
N GLN A 55 -2.41 6.02 -4.45
CA GLN A 55 -3.36 5.70 -3.41
C GLN A 55 -2.67 5.75 -2.05
N TYR A 56 -3.32 6.40 -1.09
CA TYR A 56 -2.86 6.50 0.28
C TYR A 56 -3.95 6.06 1.26
N HIS A 57 -3.55 5.44 2.38
CA HIS A 57 -4.48 5.05 3.44
C HIS A 57 -4.56 6.13 4.52
N LEU A 58 -5.77 6.53 4.85
CA LEU A 58 -6.10 7.48 5.91
C LEU A 58 -6.93 6.79 6.97
N ASP A 59 -6.38 6.70 8.18
CA ASP A 59 -7.13 6.28 9.36
C ASP A 59 -8.15 7.37 9.73
N ILE A 60 -9.44 7.00 9.74
CA ILE A 60 -10.55 7.89 10.07
C ILE A 60 -11.17 7.57 11.43
N SER A 61 -10.61 6.64 12.20
CA SER A 61 -11.12 6.24 13.52
C SER A 61 -11.19 7.42 14.50
N ALA A 62 -10.14 8.25 14.52
CA ALA A 62 -10.04 9.42 15.38
C ALA A 62 -10.96 10.60 14.96
N MET A 63 -11.58 10.53 13.78
CA MET A 63 -12.49 11.58 13.30
C MET A 63 -13.90 11.47 13.89
N GLY A 64 -14.25 10.33 14.50
CA GLY A 64 -15.48 10.19 15.28
C GLY A 64 -16.78 10.31 14.48
N PHE A 65 -16.78 9.95 13.18
CA PHE A 65 -17.99 10.00 12.35
C PHE A 65 -19.11 9.13 12.91
N ALA A 66 -20.28 9.74 13.13
CA ALA A 66 -21.45 9.07 13.71
C ALA A 66 -22.11 8.04 12.76
N SER A 67 -21.95 8.20 11.45
CA SER A 67 -22.47 7.28 10.44
C SER A 67 -21.63 7.32 9.16
N LYS A 68 -21.83 6.33 8.28
CA LYS A 68 -21.17 6.29 6.97
C LYS A 68 -21.55 7.51 6.13
N GLU A 69 -22.82 7.92 6.16
CA GLU A 69 -23.32 9.07 5.39
C GLU A 69 -22.65 10.38 5.82
N LYS A 70 -22.36 10.54 7.13
CA LYS A 70 -21.63 11.70 7.63
C LYS A 70 -20.18 11.71 7.19
N ALA A 71 -19.53 10.55 7.16
CA ALA A 71 -18.19 10.42 6.60
C ALA A 71 -18.20 10.72 5.10
N ASP A 72 -19.13 10.12 4.34
CA ASP A 72 -19.28 10.34 2.90
C ASP A 72 -19.49 11.83 2.58
N LEU A 73 -20.35 12.53 3.31
CA LEU A 73 -20.59 13.96 3.12
C LEU A 73 -19.35 14.80 3.43
N PHE A 74 -18.60 14.45 4.48
CA PHE A 74 -17.35 15.13 4.81
C PHE A 74 -16.32 15.00 3.68
N PHE A 75 -16.02 13.77 3.22
CA PHE A 75 -15.03 13.55 2.18
C PHE A 75 -15.49 13.98 0.78
N SER A 76 -16.81 14.00 0.52
CA SER A 76 -17.35 14.59 -0.71
C SER A 76 -17.04 16.08 -0.79
N GLY A 77 -17.05 16.80 0.33
CA GLY A 77 -16.66 18.21 0.40
C GLY A 77 -15.18 18.47 0.14
N LEU A 78 -14.33 17.45 0.28
CA LEU A 78 -12.89 17.49 0.00
C LEU A 78 -12.53 16.96 -1.39
N THR A 79 -13.49 16.34 -2.08
CA THR A 79 -13.25 15.70 -3.39
C THR A 79 -13.16 16.76 -4.48
N THR A 80 -12.13 16.65 -5.32
CA THR A 80 -11.85 17.55 -6.44
C THR A 80 -11.52 16.74 -7.71
N GLU A 81 -11.22 17.43 -8.81
CA GLU A 81 -10.70 16.77 -10.03
C GLU A 81 -9.34 16.08 -9.84
N LEU A 82 -8.57 16.50 -8.82
CA LEU A 82 -7.23 16.01 -8.54
C LEU A 82 -7.19 14.96 -7.43
N VAL A 83 -8.16 14.99 -6.51
CA VAL A 83 -8.18 14.12 -5.33
C VAL A 83 -9.58 13.59 -5.08
N SER A 84 -9.69 12.29 -4.87
CA SER A 84 -10.95 11.63 -4.50
C SER A 84 -10.75 10.71 -3.30
N PHE A 85 -11.86 10.33 -2.66
CA PHE A 85 -11.84 9.54 -1.44
C PHE A 85 -12.76 8.34 -1.57
N GLN A 86 -12.28 7.16 -1.16
CA GLN A 86 -13.11 5.96 -1.01
C GLN A 86 -13.14 5.54 0.45
N ILE A 87 -14.31 5.59 1.08
CA ILE A 87 -14.46 5.35 2.51
C ILE A 87 -14.81 3.89 2.77
N ASN A 88 -14.06 3.26 3.68
CA ASN A 88 -14.41 2.00 4.30
C ASN A 88 -14.77 2.24 5.77
N PHE A 89 -16.05 2.58 6.01
CA PHE A 89 -16.53 2.97 7.33
C PHE A 89 -16.47 1.85 8.38
N GLU A 90 -16.63 0.59 7.95
CA GLU A 90 -16.53 -0.57 8.84
C GLU A 90 -15.10 -0.75 9.35
N LYS A 91 -14.12 -0.58 8.47
CA LYS A 91 -12.70 -0.69 8.81
C LYS A 91 -12.10 0.61 9.37
N LYS A 92 -12.88 1.68 9.46
CA LYS A 92 -12.42 3.01 9.87
C LYS A 92 -11.21 3.50 9.06
N ASP A 93 -11.23 3.21 7.76
CA ASP A 93 -10.19 3.59 6.81
C ASP A 93 -10.80 4.37 5.64
N ALA A 94 -10.02 5.25 5.02
CA ALA A 94 -10.35 5.91 3.78
C ALA A 94 -9.14 5.86 2.84
N ALA A 95 -9.36 5.45 1.59
CA ALA A 95 -8.35 5.57 0.55
C ALA A 95 -8.41 6.97 -0.07
N VAL A 96 -7.31 7.69 0.00
CA VAL A 96 -7.08 8.95 -0.70
C VAL A 96 -6.48 8.63 -2.05
N LEU A 97 -7.17 8.99 -3.12
CA LEU A 97 -6.79 8.69 -4.49
C LEU A 97 -6.37 9.98 -5.19
N LEU A 98 -5.14 10.00 -5.68
CA LEU A 98 -4.57 11.11 -6.42
C LEU A 98 -4.71 10.86 -7.92
N ASN A 99 -5.22 11.85 -8.65
CA ASN A 99 -5.24 11.83 -10.11
C ASN A 99 -3.87 12.22 -10.66
N ILE A 100 -2.93 11.28 -10.58
CA ILE A 100 -1.54 11.48 -11.01
C ILE A 100 -1.41 11.78 -12.51
N LEU A 101 -2.39 11.42 -13.34
CA LEU A 101 -2.37 11.70 -14.78
C LEU A 101 -2.56 13.20 -15.06
N SER A 102 -3.31 13.91 -14.23
CA SER A 102 -3.49 15.36 -14.36
C SER A 102 -2.25 16.15 -13.92
N LYS A 103 -1.37 15.54 -13.11
CA LYS A 103 -0.14 16.14 -12.56
C LYS A 103 1.00 15.11 -12.48
N PRO A 104 1.55 14.67 -13.63
CA PRO A 104 2.49 13.54 -13.69
C PRO A 104 3.84 13.83 -13.03
N ASP A 105 4.24 15.11 -12.97
CA ASP A 105 5.54 15.53 -12.43
C ASP A 105 5.51 15.80 -10.92
N TRP A 106 4.32 15.91 -10.32
CA TRP A 106 4.17 16.21 -8.90
C TRP A 106 4.61 15.03 -8.03
N LYS A 107 5.37 15.34 -6.97
CA LYS A 107 5.78 14.41 -5.92
C LYS A 107 4.97 14.70 -4.66
N ALA A 108 5.27 13.95 -3.60
CA ALA A 108 4.54 14.05 -2.33
C ALA A 108 4.48 15.49 -1.80
N GLN A 109 5.55 16.27 -1.96
CA GLN A 109 5.62 17.66 -1.51
C GLN A 109 4.66 18.59 -2.28
N GLU A 110 4.61 18.50 -3.62
CA GLU A 110 3.68 19.30 -4.44
C GLU A 110 2.23 18.91 -4.15
N TRP A 111 1.97 17.61 -3.99
CA TRP A 111 0.66 17.12 -3.57
C TRP A 111 0.28 17.62 -2.18
N ASN A 112 1.19 17.61 -1.20
CA ASN A 112 0.96 18.19 0.13
C ASN A 112 0.66 19.68 0.08
N THR A 113 1.37 20.41 -0.80
CA THR A 113 1.11 21.83 -1.04
C THR A 113 -0.31 22.04 -1.58
N TYR A 114 -0.75 21.20 -2.52
CA TYR A 114 -2.12 21.24 -3.03
C TYR A 114 -3.16 20.84 -1.99
N LEU A 115 -2.93 19.76 -1.24
CA LEU A 115 -3.85 19.27 -0.21
C LEU A 115 -4.08 20.29 0.90
N ALA A 116 -3.09 21.12 1.21
CA ALA A 116 -3.22 22.24 2.14
C ALA A 116 -4.18 23.35 1.66
N THR A 117 -4.51 23.38 0.35
CA THR A 117 -5.49 24.32 -0.24
C THR A 117 -6.92 23.80 -0.28
N LEU A 118 -7.13 22.51 0.05
CA LEU A 118 -8.47 21.94 0.10
C LEU A 118 -9.35 22.68 1.13
N PRO A 119 -10.68 22.69 0.94
CA PRO A 119 -11.61 23.29 1.89
C PRO A 119 -11.38 22.76 3.31
N LYS A 120 -11.31 23.67 4.28
CA LYS A 120 -11.21 23.31 5.70
C LYS A 120 -12.62 23.04 6.24
N LEU A 121 -12.86 21.81 6.71
CA LEU A 121 -14.17 21.36 7.22
C LEU A 121 -14.14 21.11 8.73
#